data_AF-A0A9Q1H2K7-F1
#
_entry.id   AF-A0A9Q1H2K7-F1
#
_cell.length_a   1.000
_cell.length_b   1.000
_cell.length_c   1.000
_cell.angle_alpha   90.00
_cell.angle_beta   90.00
_cell.angle_gamma   90.00
#
_symmetry.space_group_name_H-M   'P 1'
#
loop_
_entity.id
_entity.type
_entity.pdbx_description
1 polymer ?
#
loop_
_entity_poly.entity_id
_entity_poly.type
_entity_poly.pdbx_seq_one_letter_code
_entity_poly.pdbx_strand_id
1 'polypeptide(L)'
;MGRCSKMVFDMVKMLQSFQGPAKEAVNNKIGHLILFDRDEDMVTPLCTQTTYAGLVDDRYGIHCGFCDFPAEVTGTNKSQRLLLTKDDVLFEEIRDRHISNVFNFLKQKAKEVQVGYSKGRNIASIGDMKDFVQKELKGLKQDYKSLTMHVGACEGILKQTSEQLDFQEQLQTEHSMLEGINLKDCYTYIEEHIARQSSHIRSLRFCCLLSLTQNGLPTKDFRGLQSHYLHSNGYQHLVTFSNLKKLGMFTEQTTVEVTKMSASDVKSRIAEKALKRTAFRLLSKRLNLIPRQGEVNLQNPDDMSYVFSGAYTPLSCKLVEQIF
;
A
#
# COMPACT_ATOMS: atom_id res chain seq x y z
N MET A 1 6.39 21.44 -5.72
CA MET A 1 5.01 21.39 -5.21
C MET A 1 4.15 20.86 -6.34
N GLY A 2 3.39 19.79 -6.08
CA GLY A 2 2.48 19.22 -7.07
C GLY A 2 1.46 20.26 -7.55
N ARG A 3 0.90 20.04 -8.74
CA ARG A 3 -0.04 20.94 -9.38
C ARG A 3 -1.33 21.13 -8.57
N CYS A 4 -1.94 20.04 -8.10
CA CYS A 4 -3.17 20.06 -7.32
C CYS A 4 -2.91 20.64 -5.93
N SER A 5 -1.78 20.30 -5.30
CA SER A 5 -1.32 20.86 -4.04
C SER A 5 -1.15 22.37 -4.13
N LYS A 6 -0.57 22.85 -5.23
CA LYS A 6 -0.47 24.29 -5.51
C LYS A 6 -1.85 24.92 -5.68
N MET A 7 -2.77 24.30 -6.43
CA MET A 7 -4.14 24.80 -6.56
C MET A 7 -4.84 24.92 -5.20
N VAL A 8 -4.73 23.92 -4.32
CA VAL A 8 -5.28 23.97 -2.97
C VAL A 8 -4.66 25.10 -2.17
N PHE A 9 -3.33 25.25 -2.22
CA PHE A 9 -2.63 26.34 -1.54
C PHE A 9 -3.08 27.72 -2.03
N ASP A 10 -3.18 27.92 -3.34
CA ASP A 10 -3.61 29.16 -3.96
C ASP A 10 -5.07 29.49 -3.60
N MET A 11 -5.95 28.47 -3.53
CA MET A 11 -7.33 28.62 -3.05
C MET A 11 -7.39 29.03 -1.58
N VAL A 12 -6.56 28.43 -0.71
CA VAL A 12 -6.47 28.84 0.70
C VAL A 12 -6.03 30.30 0.81
N LYS A 13 -5.04 30.74 0.01
CA LYS A 13 -4.59 32.13 -0.03
C LYS A 13 -5.68 33.09 -0.51
N MET A 14 -6.45 32.69 -1.51
CA MET A 14 -7.59 33.46 -2.00
C MET A 14 -8.69 33.57 -0.93
N LEU A 15 -9.00 32.50 -0.20
CA LEU A 15 -9.98 32.56 0.90
C LEU A 15 -9.50 33.47 2.04
N GLN A 16 -8.21 33.44 2.36
CA GLN A 16 -7.61 34.33 3.35
C GLN A 16 -7.75 35.81 2.96
N SER A 17 -7.62 36.16 1.68
CA SER A 17 -7.80 37.56 1.25
C SER A 17 -9.24 38.05 1.39
N PHE A 18 -10.23 37.17 1.25
CA PHE A 18 -11.65 37.51 1.46
C PHE A 18 -12.04 37.61 2.94
N GLN A 19 -11.39 36.84 3.82
CA GLN A 19 -11.73 36.79 5.25
C GLN A 19 -11.10 37.92 6.08
N GLY A 20 -10.20 38.71 5.48
CA GLY A 20 -9.45 39.74 6.18
C GLY A 20 -8.25 39.18 6.96
N PRO A 21 -7.55 40.00 7.77
CA PRO A 21 -6.40 39.55 8.53
C PRO A 21 -6.80 38.41 9.47
N ALA A 22 -5.94 37.39 9.56
CA ALA A 22 -6.15 36.29 10.49
C ALA A 22 -6.34 36.86 11.90
N LYS A 23 -7.44 36.48 12.57
CA LYS A 23 -7.61 36.78 14.00
C LYS A 23 -6.42 36.16 14.74
N GLU A 24 -5.93 36.83 15.78
CA GLU A 24 -4.84 36.32 16.60
C GLU A 24 -5.13 34.86 16.99
N ALA A 25 -4.14 34.00 16.74
CA ALA A 25 -4.27 32.57 16.93
C ALA A 25 -4.34 32.24 18.42
N VAL A 26 -5.55 32.15 18.98
CA VAL A 26 -5.73 31.63 20.33
C VAL A 26 -5.70 30.09 20.25
N ASN A 27 -4.62 29.49 20.75
CA ASN A 27 -4.44 28.03 20.88
C ASN A 27 -4.43 27.22 19.56
N ASN A 28 -3.56 27.58 18.60
CA ASN A 28 -3.33 26.72 17.42
C ASN A 28 -2.72 25.37 17.83
N LYS A 29 -3.48 24.28 17.65
CA LYS A 29 -3.02 22.89 17.85
C LYS A 29 -2.33 22.29 16.62
N ILE A 30 -2.33 22.98 15.49
CA ILE A 30 -1.83 22.50 14.20
C ILE A 30 -0.56 23.27 13.86
N GLY A 31 0.58 22.57 13.73
CA GLY A 31 1.87 23.17 13.39
C GLY A 31 2.07 23.35 11.88
N HIS A 32 1.77 22.31 11.09
CA HIS A 32 2.05 22.29 9.65
C HIS A 32 0.93 21.64 8.86
N LEU A 33 0.75 22.08 7.62
CA LEU A 33 -0.05 21.43 6.58
C LEU A 33 0.90 21.07 5.43
N ILE A 34 1.03 19.79 5.14
CA ILE A 34 1.82 19.30 4.01
C ILE A 34 0.85 18.76 2.95
N LEU A 35 0.96 19.29 1.73
CA LEU A 35 0.12 18.90 0.60
C LEU A 35 0.94 18.08 -0.38
N PHE A 36 0.42 16.90 -0.75
CA PHE A 36 1.02 16.00 -1.72
C PHE A 36 0.02 15.63 -2.81
N ASP A 37 0.49 15.58 -4.05
CA ASP A 37 -0.28 15.03 -5.15
C ASP A 37 0.05 13.55 -5.32
N ARG A 38 -0.97 12.72 -5.52
CA ARG A 38 -0.79 11.27 -5.71
C ARG A 38 0.03 10.96 -6.97
N ASP A 39 -0.04 11.79 -8.01
CA ASP A 39 0.67 11.60 -9.28
C ASP A 39 2.19 11.82 -9.17
N GLU A 40 2.68 12.35 -8.05
CA GLU A 40 4.11 12.41 -7.73
C GLU A 40 4.67 11.06 -7.23
N ASP A 41 3.81 10.12 -6.81
CA ASP A 41 4.21 8.80 -6.30
C ASP A 41 3.19 7.73 -6.74
N MET A 42 3.16 7.39 -8.03
CA MET A 42 2.26 6.32 -8.51
C MET A 42 2.82 4.91 -8.27
N VAL A 43 4.07 4.79 -7.79
CA VAL A 43 4.70 3.48 -7.51
C VAL A 43 4.14 2.86 -6.23
N THR A 44 4.10 3.62 -5.13
CA THR A 44 3.58 3.14 -3.83
C THR A 44 2.23 2.41 -3.91
N PRO A 45 1.16 2.96 -4.54
CA PRO A 45 -0.14 2.28 -4.59
C PRO A 45 -0.18 1.06 -5.52
N LEU A 46 0.85 0.83 -6.34
CA LEU A 46 0.93 -0.34 -7.21
C LEU A 46 1.64 -1.52 -6.55
N CYS A 47 2.49 -1.27 -5.55
CA CYS A 47 3.15 -2.29 -4.76
C CYS A 47 2.15 -3.07 -3.89
N THR A 48 2.41 -4.36 -3.69
CA THR A 48 1.65 -5.20 -2.77
C THR A 48 1.94 -4.82 -1.34
N GLN A 49 0.90 -4.54 -0.55
CA GLN A 49 1.05 -4.13 0.84
C GLN A 49 1.40 -5.35 1.70
N THR A 50 2.23 -5.18 2.74
CA THR A 50 2.60 -6.30 3.64
C THR A 50 2.31 -6.06 5.12
N THR A 51 1.63 -4.96 5.44
CA THR A 51 1.01 -4.74 6.76
C THR A 51 -0.31 -5.50 6.89
N TYR A 52 -0.76 -5.75 8.12
CA TYR A 52 -2.03 -6.41 8.37
C TYR A 52 -3.21 -5.68 7.72
N ALA A 53 -3.36 -4.37 7.98
CA ALA A 53 -4.46 -3.60 7.44
C ALA A 53 -4.38 -3.49 5.91
N GLY A 54 -3.18 -3.36 5.34
CA GLY A 54 -2.99 -3.34 3.89
C GLY A 54 -3.42 -4.65 3.23
N LEU A 55 -3.09 -5.80 3.81
CA LEU A 55 -3.52 -7.10 3.30
C LEU A 55 -5.00 -7.40 3.55
N VAL A 56 -5.58 -6.85 4.62
CA VAL A 56 -7.04 -6.88 4.81
C VAL A 56 -7.73 -6.09 3.70
N ASP A 57 -7.22 -4.90 3.35
CA ASP A 57 -7.76 -4.09 2.26
C ASP A 57 -7.58 -4.76 0.89
N ASP A 58 -6.38 -5.26 0.58
CA ASP A 58 -6.07 -5.92 -0.69
C ASP A 58 -6.93 -7.17 -0.92
N ARG A 59 -7.33 -7.87 0.14
CA ARG A 59 -8.09 -9.12 0.05
C ARG A 59 -9.60 -8.97 0.24
N TYR A 60 -10.02 -8.21 1.23
CA TYR A 60 -11.41 -8.11 1.67
C TYR A 60 -12.03 -6.75 1.37
N GLY A 61 -11.23 -5.72 1.13
CA GLY A 61 -11.66 -4.36 0.85
C GLY A 61 -12.09 -3.61 2.10
N ILE A 62 -11.49 -2.45 2.33
CA ILE A 62 -11.88 -1.50 3.36
C ILE A 62 -12.55 -0.29 2.70
N HIS A 63 -13.84 -0.11 2.97
CA HIS A 63 -14.65 0.96 2.40
C HIS A 63 -15.26 1.82 3.51
N CYS A 64 -14.82 3.09 3.58
CA CYS A 64 -15.22 4.03 4.62
C CYS A 64 -15.01 3.48 6.05
N GLY A 65 -13.90 2.77 6.27
CA GLY A 65 -13.58 2.12 7.55
C GLY A 65 -14.32 0.81 7.79
N PHE A 66 -15.19 0.35 6.89
CA PHE A 66 -15.87 -0.93 7.01
C PHE A 66 -15.24 -2.01 6.14
N CYS A 67 -15.23 -3.24 6.63
CA CYS A 67 -14.81 -4.43 5.91
C CYS A 67 -15.90 -5.50 6.02
N ASP A 68 -16.24 -6.13 4.90
CA ASP A 68 -17.21 -7.23 4.84
C ASP A 68 -16.48 -8.58 4.83
N PHE A 69 -16.37 -9.21 6.00
CA PHE A 69 -15.68 -10.49 6.12
C PHE A 69 -16.59 -11.65 5.71
N PRO A 70 -16.12 -12.55 4.82
CA PRO A 70 -16.92 -13.68 4.35
C PRO A 70 -17.12 -14.74 5.45
N ALA A 71 -18.07 -15.64 5.21
CA ALA A 71 -18.41 -16.76 6.10
C ALA A 71 -17.17 -17.54 6.58
N GLU A 72 -16.23 -17.82 5.65
CA GLU A 72 -14.96 -18.50 5.93
C GLU A 72 -14.11 -17.80 7.00
N VAL A 73 -14.13 -16.47 7.04
CA VAL A 73 -13.39 -15.67 8.04
C VAL A 73 -14.14 -15.64 9.38
N THR A 74 -15.46 -15.53 9.33
CA THR A 74 -16.27 -15.43 10.56
C THR A 74 -16.35 -16.75 11.33
N GLY A 75 -16.07 -17.88 10.68
CA GLY A 75 -16.35 -19.22 11.23
C GLY A 75 -17.85 -19.50 11.38
N THR A 76 -18.70 -18.74 10.68
CA THR A 76 -20.16 -18.87 10.70
C THR A 76 -20.71 -19.03 9.28
N ASN A 77 -22.00 -19.31 9.14
CA ASN A 77 -22.66 -19.43 7.83
C ASN A 77 -23.04 -18.08 7.19
N LYS A 78 -22.55 -16.94 7.72
CA LYS A 78 -22.91 -15.59 7.25
C LYS A 78 -21.68 -14.69 7.17
N SER A 79 -21.69 -13.76 6.22
CA SER A 79 -20.74 -12.66 6.24
C SER A 79 -21.01 -11.70 7.40
N GLN A 80 -19.98 -11.02 7.85
CA GLN A 80 -20.08 -10.03 8.90
C GLN A 80 -19.37 -8.75 8.50
N ARG A 81 -20.11 -7.65 8.54
CA ARG A 81 -19.57 -6.30 8.39
C ARG A 81 -18.97 -5.81 9.70
N LEU A 82 -17.72 -5.39 9.67
CA LEU A 82 -17.00 -4.85 10.83
C LEU A 82 -16.52 -3.42 10.55
N LEU A 83 -16.64 -2.55 11.54
CA LEU A 83 -16.04 -1.22 11.54
C LEU A 83 -14.62 -1.33 12.09
N LEU A 84 -13.62 -1.06 11.25
CA LEU A 84 -12.20 -1.09 11.58
C LEU A 84 -11.75 0.31 12.00
N THR A 85 -11.64 0.52 13.31
CA THR A 85 -11.23 1.80 13.91
C THR A 85 -10.34 1.55 15.13
N LYS A 86 -9.71 2.61 15.64
CA LYS A 86 -8.91 2.54 16.87
C LYS A 86 -9.69 2.15 18.14
N ASP A 87 -11.03 2.18 18.08
CA ASP A 87 -11.88 1.76 19.21
C ASP A 87 -11.84 0.23 19.40
N ASP A 88 -11.44 -0.51 18.36
CA ASP A 88 -10.98 -1.88 18.50
C ASP A 88 -9.49 -1.87 18.86
N VAL A 89 -9.21 -2.07 20.15
CA VAL A 89 -7.84 -2.06 20.71
C VAL A 89 -6.97 -3.13 20.06
N LEU A 90 -7.53 -4.31 19.75
CA LEU A 90 -6.78 -5.37 19.09
C LEU A 90 -6.40 -4.96 17.68
N PHE A 91 -7.34 -4.40 16.92
CA PHE A 91 -7.06 -3.91 15.58
C PHE A 91 -5.98 -2.82 15.59
N GLU A 92 -6.06 -1.85 16.50
CA GLU A 92 -5.05 -0.79 16.65
C GLU A 92 -3.65 -1.35 16.92
N GLU A 93 -3.54 -2.43 17.71
CA GLU A 93 -2.27 -3.07 18.00
C GLU A 93 -1.67 -3.82 16.79
N ILE A 94 -2.47 -4.31 15.84
CA ILE A 94 -2.01 -5.17 14.75
C ILE A 94 -2.00 -4.51 13.37
N ARG A 95 -2.82 -3.49 13.12
CA ARG A 95 -3.07 -2.90 11.79
C ARG A 95 -1.80 -2.50 11.04
N ASP A 96 -0.85 -1.91 11.76
CA ASP A 96 0.37 -1.34 11.18
C ASP A 96 1.56 -2.31 11.31
N ARG A 97 1.36 -3.54 11.80
CA ARG A 97 2.41 -4.57 11.89
C ARG A 97 2.59 -5.28 10.55
N HIS A 98 3.83 -5.69 10.26
CA HIS A 98 4.10 -6.62 9.19
C HIS A 98 3.41 -7.98 9.44
N ILE A 99 2.83 -8.56 8.40
CA ILE A 99 1.97 -9.76 8.49
C ILE A 99 2.66 -10.96 9.15
N SER A 100 3.98 -11.12 8.95
CA SER A 100 4.78 -12.21 9.55
C SER A 100 4.70 -12.26 11.08
N ASN A 101 4.36 -11.15 11.73
CA ASN A 101 4.36 -11.03 13.19
C ASN A 101 2.96 -11.07 13.79
N VAL A 102 1.92 -10.90 12.97
CA VAL A 102 0.53 -10.77 13.42
C VAL A 102 0.03 -12.07 14.02
N PHE A 103 0.30 -13.21 13.37
CA PHE A 103 -0.19 -14.51 13.85
C PHE A 103 0.31 -14.84 15.26
N ASN A 104 1.60 -14.63 15.53
CA ASN A 104 2.16 -14.87 16.85
C ASN A 104 1.56 -13.93 17.91
N PHE A 105 1.30 -12.68 17.54
CA PHE A 105 0.63 -11.72 18.41
C PHE A 105 -0.80 -12.17 18.75
N LEU A 106 -1.59 -12.53 17.73
CA LEU A 106 -2.97 -13.03 17.91
C LEU A 106 -3.00 -14.31 18.77
N LYS A 107 -2.04 -15.22 18.57
CA LYS A 107 -1.91 -16.43 19.38
C LYS A 107 -1.65 -16.11 20.86
N GLN A 108 -0.85 -15.10 21.14
CA GLN A 108 -0.58 -14.65 22.52
C GLN A 108 -1.84 -14.00 23.13
N LYS A 109 -2.52 -13.10 22.41
CA LYS A 109 -3.79 -12.50 22.84
C LYS A 109 -4.89 -13.55 23.08
N ALA A 110 -4.93 -14.61 22.29
CA ALA A 110 -5.86 -15.72 22.51
C ALA A 110 -5.66 -16.40 23.86
N LYS A 111 -4.41 -16.62 24.28
CA LYS A 111 -4.09 -17.17 25.60
C LYS A 111 -4.51 -16.23 26.72
N GLU A 112 -4.29 -14.92 26.56
CA GLU A 112 -4.68 -13.90 27.55
C GLU A 112 -6.20 -13.87 27.76
N VAL A 113 -6.98 -13.85 26.67
CA VAL A 113 -8.45 -13.91 26.72
C VAL A 113 -8.91 -15.21 27.39
N GLN A 114 -8.30 -16.35 27.06
CA GLN A 114 -8.62 -17.64 27.67
C GLN A 114 -8.34 -17.67 29.18
N VAL A 115 -7.23 -17.08 29.63
CA VAL A 115 -6.93 -16.92 31.06
C VAL A 115 -7.98 -16.06 31.75
N GLY A 116 -8.41 -14.95 31.13
CA GLY A 116 -9.48 -14.09 31.65
C GLY A 116 -10.80 -14.83 31.86
N TYR A 117 -11.24 -15.63 30.89
CA TYR A 117 -12.42 -16.48 31.05
C TYR A 117 -12.26 -17.56 32.13
N SER A 118 -11.05 -18.10 32.27
CA SER A 118 -10.76 -19.12 33.28
C SER A 118 -10.82 -18.54 34.70
N LYS A 119 -10.38 -17.28 34.90
CA LYS A 119 -10.59 -16.55 36.16
C LYS A 119 -12.06 -16.49 36.53
N GLY A 120 -12.93 -16.10 35.58
CA GLY A 120 -14.37 -16.02 35.79
C GLY A 120 -15.03 -17.36 36.20
N ARG A 121 -14.51 -18.49 35.71
CA ARG A 121 -14.99 -19.83 36.10
C ARG A 121 -14.56 -20.28 37.49
N ASN A 122 -13.46 -19.73 38.01
CA ASN A 122 -12.84 -20.14 39.27
C ASN A 122 -13.20 -19.20 40.45
N ILE A 123 -14.19 -18.34 40.29
CA ILE A 123 -14.63 -17.41 41.35
C ILE A 123 -15.44 -18.15 42.41
N ALA A 124 -15.01 -18.06 43.67
CA ALA A 124 -15.65 -18.73 44.80
C ALA A 124 -16.70 -17.88 45.55
N SER A 125 -16.56 -16.54 45.53
CA SER A 125 -17.44 -15.61 46.26
C SER A 125 -18.47 -14.97 45.35
N ILE A 126 -19.70 -14.81 45.86
CA ILE A 126 -20.79 -14.11 45.17
C ILE A 126 -20.43 -12.63 44.92
N GLY A 127 -19.72 -11.99 45.86
CA GLY A 127 -19.27 -10.60 45.71
C GLY A 127 -18.30 -10.44 44.54
N ASP A 128 -17.29 -11.31 44.48
CA ASP A 128 -16.30 -11.32 43.41
C ASP A 128 -16.94 -11.68 42.06
N MET A 129 -17.97 -12.52 42.06
CA MET A 129 -18.69 -12.88 40.84
C MET A 129 -19.48 -11.69 40.29
N LYS A 130 -20.13 -10.91 41.16
CA LYS A 130 -20.79 -9.66 40.77
C LYS A 130 -19.78 -8.69 40.17
N ASP A 131 -18.63 -8.52 40.80
CA ASP A 131 -17.58 -7.61 40.35
C ASP A 131 -17.01 -8.02 38.99
N PHE A 132 -16.71 -9.30 38.78
CA PHE A 132 -16.25 -9.81 37.49
C PHE A 132 -17.26 -9.57 36.36
N VAL A 133 -18.54 -9.88 36.60
CA VAL A 133 -19.61 -9.68 35.60
C VAL A 133 -19.75 -8.20 35.24
N GLN A 134 -19.65 -7.31 36.23
CA GLN A 134 -19.82 -5.87 36.02
C GLN A 134 -18.60 -5.20 35.38
N LYS A 135 -17.38 -5.60 35.75
CA LYS A 135 -16.14 -4.89 35.41
C LYS A 135 -15.35 -5.53 34.28
N GLU A 136 -15.35 -6.87 34.16
CA GLU A 136 -14.40 -7.59 33.28
C GLU A 136 -15.09 -8.35 32.15
N LEU A 137 -16.22 -9.02 32.41
CA LEU A 137 -16.86 -9.94 31.45
C LEU A 137 -17.26 -9.25 30.13
N LYS A 138 -17.68 -7.98 30.20
CA LYS A 138 -18.05 -7.21 29.00
C LYS A 138 -16.84 -6.99 28.08
N GLY A 139 -15.70 -6.62 28.65
CA GLY A 139 -14.44 -6.45 27.91
C GLY A 139 -13.99 -7.77 27.29
N LEU A 140 -13.93 -8.84 28.08
CA LEU A 140 -13.55 -10.17 27.59
C LEU A 140 -14.42 -10.67 26.42
N LYS A 141 -15.73 -10.40 26.45
CA LYS A 141 -16.63 -10.74 25.33
C LYS A 141 -16.33 -9.94 24.07
N GLN A 142 -15.98 -8.66 24.22
CA GLN A 142 -15.60 -7.81 23.09
C GLN A 142 -14.27 -8.27 22.49
N ASP A 143 -13.27 -8.52 23.34
CA ASP A 143 -11.95 -9.01 22.93
C ASP A 143 -12.04 -10.36 22.21
N TYR A 144 -12.84 -11.29 22.76
CA TYR A 144 -13.06 -12.58 22.12
C TYR A 144 -13.66 -12.44 20.72
N LYS A 145 -14.68 -11.59 20.57
CA LYS A 145 -15.33 -11.36 19.27
C LYS A 145 -14.37 -10.74 18.25
N SER A 146 -13.62 -9.71 18.66
CA SER A 146 -12.62 -9.06 17.79
C SER A 146 -11.52 -10.04 17.40
N LEU A 147 -11.00 -10.79 18.37
CA LEU A 147 -9.96 -11.80 18.17
C LEU A 147 -10.39 -12.88 17.18
N THR A 148 -11.61 -13.43 17.30
CA THR A 148 -12.12 -14.44 16.35
C THR A 148 -12.10 -13.92 14.92
N MET A 149 -12.56 -12.69 14.70
CA MET A 149 -12.57 -12.06 13.38
C MET A 149 -11.16 -11.87 12.83
N HIS A 150 -10.25 -11.33 13.63
CA HIS A 150 -8.89 -11.04 13.19
C HIS A 150 -8.04 -12.30 12.98
N VAL A 151 -8.28 -13.35 13.77
CA VAL A 151 -7.69 -14.68 13.54
C VAL A 151 -8.15 -15.26 12.20
N GLY A 152 -9.45 -15.31 11.94
CA GLY A 152 -9.97 -15.83 10.66
C GLY A 152 -9.48 -15.03 9.45
N ALA A 153 -9.40 -13.70 9.56
CA ALA A 153 -8.87 -12.84 8.51
C ALA A 153 -7.37 -13.09 8.30
N CYS A 154 -6.59 -13.22 9.39
CA CYS A 154 -5.17 -13.52 9.33
C CYS A 154 -4.89 -14.89 8.72
N GLU A 155 -5.66 -15.92 9.08
CA GLU A 155 -5.56 -17.26 8.48
C GLU A 155 -5.85 -17.21 6.99
N GLY A 156 -6.90 -16.50 6.59
CA GLY A 156 -7.20 -16.26 5.18
C GLY A 156 -5.98 -15.66 4.48
N ILE A 157 -5.50 -14.51 4.95
CA ILE A 157 -4.34 -13.81 4.39
C ILE A 157 -3.12 -14.75 4.28
N LEU A 158 -2.77 -15.48 5.34
CA LEU A 158 -1.62 -16.39 5.35
C LEU A 158 -1.74 -17.53 4.32
N LYS A 159 -2.93 -18.08 4.09
CA LYS A 159 -3.14 -19.06 3.01
C LYS A 159 -2.78 -18.49 1.64
N GLN A 160 -3.02 -17.20 1.42
CA GLN A 160 -2.66 -16.56 0.15
C GLN A 160 -1.18 -16.15 0.12
N THR A 161 -0.63 -15.65 1.21
CA THR A 161 0.75 -15.11 1.20
C THR A 161 1.83 -16.16 1.40
N SER A 162 1.52 -17.28 2.05
CA SER A 162 2.50 -18.30 2.46
C SER A 162 2.30 -19.65 1.79
N GLU A 163 1.06 -20.03 1.46
CA GLU A 163 0.78 -21.34 0.85
C GLU A 163 0.72 -21.29 -0.69
N GLN A 164 0.50 -20.10 -1.28
CA GLN A 164 0.52 -19.92 -2.73
C GLN A 164 1.93 -19.56 -3.23
N LEU A 165 2.52 -20.45 -4.01
CA LEU A 165 3.83 -20.24 -4.67
C LEU A 165 3.85 -18.93 -5.48
N ASP A 166 2.74 -18.62 -6.15
CA ASP A 166 2.58 -17.43 -6.99
C ASP A 166 2.82 -16.10 -6.23
N PHE A 167 2.53 -16.04 -4.92
CA PHE A 167 2.65 -14.79 -4.16
C PHE A 167 4.10 -14.43 -3.85
N GLN A 168 4.95 -15.42 -3.54
CA GLN A 168 6.38 -15.17 -3.29
C GLN A 168 7.09 -14.76 -4.58
N GLU A 169 6.76 -15.42 -5.69
CA GLU A 169 7.26 -15.05 -7.02
C GLU A 169 6.78 -13.64 -7.42
N GLN A 170 5.52 -13.30 -7.11
CA GLN A 170 4.98 -11.96 -7.30
C GLN A 170 5.81 -10.90 -6.56
N LEU A 171 6.00 -11.06 -5.25
CA LEU A 171 6.76 -10.11 -4.45
C LEU A 171 8.20 -9.97 -4.95
N GLN A 172 8.86 -11.09 -5.26
CA GLN A 172 10.22 -11.07 -5.80
C GLN A 172 10.31 -10.31 -7.14
N THR A 173 9.29 -10.46 -7.99
CA THR A 173 9.19 -9.76 -9.26
C THR A 173 8.95 -8.26 -9.03
N GLU A 174 8.06 -7.88 -8.12
CA GLU A 174 7.85 -6.47 -7.74
C GLU A 174 9.14 -5.83 -7.20
N HIS A 175 9.87 -6.53 -6.31
CA HIS A 175 11.15 -6.05 -5.77
C HIS A 175 12.18 -5.87 -6.89
N SER A 176 12.26 -6.81 -7.82
CA SER A 176 13.16 -6.72 -8.98
C SER A 176 12.82 -5.51 -9.87
N MET A 177 11.53 -5.19 -10.06
CA MET A 177 11.11 -3.98 -10.78
C MET A 177 11.51 -2.68 -10.04
N LEU A 178 11.36 -2.65 -8.72
CA LEU A 178 11.70 -1.51 -7.86
C LEU A 178 13.21 -1.24 -7.84
N GLU A 179 14.01 -2.29 -7.69
CA GLU A 179 15.47 -2.23 -7.79
C GLU A 179 15.94 -1.98 -9.22
N GLY A 180 15.11 -2.36 -10.20
CA GLY A 180 15.41 -2.25 -11.61
C GLY A 180 16.43 -3.28 -12.09
N ILE A 181 16.44 -4.47 -11.49
CA ILE A 181 17.27 -5.63 -11.84
C ILE A 181 16.42 -6.71 -12.52
N ASN A 182 17.06 -7.70 -13.17
CA ASN A 182 16.39 -8.87 -13.75
C ASN A 182 15.13 -8.53 -14.59
N LEU A 183 15.17 -7.43 -15.33
CA LEU A 183 13.99 -6.89 -16.01
C LEU A 183 13.41 -7.87 -17.03
N LYS A 184 14.26 -8.65 -17.71
CA LYS A 184 13.81 -9.69 -18.66
C LYS A 184 12.88 -10.69 -17.98
N ASP A 185 13.27 -11.17 -16.80
CA ASP A 185 12.48 -12.10 -16.01
C ASP A 185 11.18 -11.44 -15.52
N CYS A 186 11.25 -10.14 -15.16
CA CYS A 186 10.05 -9.36 -14.84
C CYS A 186 9.06 -9.29 -16.02
N TYR A 187 9.54 -9.08 -17.26
CA TYR A 187 8.70 -9.10 -18.44
C TYR A 187 8.07 -10.48 -18.66
N THR A 188 8.88 -11.54 -18.60
CA THR A 188 8.41 -12.93 -18.76
C THR A 188 7.34 -13.28 -17.73
N TYR A 189 7.56 -12.93 -16.46
CA TYR A 189 6.57 -13.12 -15.40
C TYR A 189 5.24 -12.44 -15.72
N ILE A 190 5.25 -11.18 -16.18
CA ILE A 190 4.03 -10.46 -16.55
C ILE A 190 3.32 -11.14 -17.73
N GLU A 191 4.06 -11.55 -18.75
CA GLU A 191 3.49 -12.26 -19.92
C GLU A 191 2.82 -13.57 -19.50
N GLU A 192 3.49 -14.36 -18.66
CA GLU A 192 2.92 -15.60 -18.12
C GLU A 192 1.70 -15.34 -17.25
N HIS A 193 1.75 -14.33 -16.37
CA HIS A 193 0.61 -13.96 -15.52
C HIS A 193 -0.60 -13.51 -16.36
N ILE A 194 -0.38 -12.80 -17.47
CA ILE A 194 -1.44 -12.45 -18.44
C ILE A 194 -1.97 -13.72 -19.15
N ALA A 195 -1.08 -14.62 -19.57
CA ALA A 195 -1.45 -15.84 -20.29
C ALA A 195 -2.25 -16.81 -19.41
N ARG A 196 -1.91 -16.91 -18.11
CA ARG A 196 -2.63 -17.73 -17.13
C ARG A 196 -3.99 -17.16 -16.73
N GLN A 197 -4.33 -15.92 -17.13
CA GLN A 197 -5.57 -15.23 -16.78
C GLN A 197 -5.83 -15.11 -15.27
N SER A 198 -4.78 -15.03 -14.44
CA SER A 198 -4.91 -15.07 -12.97
C SER A 198 -5.71 -13.89 -12.41
N SER A 199 -5.36 -12.66 -12.79
CA SER A 199 -6.13 -11.46 -12.43
C SER A 199 -5.81 -10.31 -13.38
N HIS A 200 -6.81 -9.84 -14.11
CA HIS A 200 -6.63 -8.76 -15.09
C HIS A 200 -6.17 -7.44 -14.43
N ILE A 201 -6.67 -7.11 -13.22
CA ILE A 201 -6.24 -5.91 -12.49
C ILE A 201 -4.79 -6.03 -12.02
N ARG A 202 -4.37 -7.19 -11.49
CA ARG A 202 -2.97 -7.39 -11.07
C ARG A 202 -2.01 -7.32 -12.27
N SER A 203 -2.36 -7.95 -13.39
CA SER A 203 -1.60 -7.82 -14.63
C SER A 203 -1.41 -6.36 -15.05
N LEU A 204 -2.46 -5.53 -14.98
CA LEU A 204 -2.33 -4.08 -15.26
C LEU A 204 -1.43 -3.37 -14.26
N ARG A 205 -1.52 -3.71 -12.96
CA ARG A 205 -0.65 -3.14 -11.92
C ARG A 205 0.82 -3.44 -12.22
N PHE A 206 1.16 -4.69 -12.58
CA PHE A 206 2.54 -5.04 -12.92
C PHE A 206 3.04 -4.32 -14.18
N CYS A 207 2.22 -4.25 -15.24
CA CYS A 207 2.55 -3.47 -16.43
C CYS A 207 2.85 -2.00 -16.08
N CYS A 208 2.04 -1.38 -15.23
CA CYS A 208 2.22 0.00 -14.80
C CYS A 208 3.44 0.17 -13.89
N LEU A 209 3.64 -0.74 -12.94
CA LEU A 209 4.80 -0.72 -12.03
C LEU A 209 6.09 -0.80 -12.82
N LEU A 210 6.21 -1.76 -13.74
CA LEU A 210 7.36 -1.91 -14.61
C LEU A 210 7.57 -0.65 -15.46
N SER A 211 6.50 -0.08 -16.03
CA SER A 211 6.62 1.15 -16.81
C SER A 211 7.09 2.33 -15.95
N LEU A 212 6.56 2.52 -14.74
CA LEU A 212 6.92 3.63 -13.86
C LEU A 212 8.36 3.51 -13.34
N THR A 213 8.80 2.32 -12.92
CA THR A 213 10.17 2.13 -12.41
C THR A 213 11.22 2.24 -13.50
N GLN A 214 10.86 1.93 -14.75
CA GLN A 214 11.74 2.04 -15.92
C GLN A 214 11.59 3.36 -16.69
N ASN A 215 10.69 4.25 -16.26
CA ASN A 215 10.34 5.48 -16.97
C ASN A 215 9.92 5.21 -18.43
N GLY A 216 8.84 4.45 -18.57
CA GLY A 216 8.37 3.91 -19.84
C GLY A 216 9.07 2.60 -20.20
N LEU A 217 8.47 1.88 -21.15
CA LEU A 217 8.98 0.63 -21.70
C LEU A 217 9.52 0.83 -23.12
N PRO A 218 10.54 0.07 -23.56
CA PRO A 218 10.92 0.03 -24.96
C PRO A 218 9.70 -0.27 -25.86
N THR A 219 9.64 0.32 -27.06
CA THR A 219 8.47 0.20 -27.95
C THR A 219 8.06 -1.26 -28.22
N LYS A 220 9.05 -2.15 -28.35
CA LYS A 220 8.81 -3.59 -28.52
C LYS A 220 8.04 -4.16 -27.32
N ASP A 221 8.54 -3.92 -26.12
CA ASP A 221 8.00 -4.49 -24.90
C ASP A 221 6.67 -3.85 -24.52
N PHE A 222 6.52 -2.53 -24.74
CA PHE A 222 5.25 -1.82 -24.60
C PHE A 222 4.16 -2.45 -25.46
N ARG A 223 4.43 -2.62 -26.76
CA ARG A 223 3.47 -3.21 -27.69
C ARG A 223 3.22 -4.68 -27.39
N GLY A 224 4.25 -5.42 -27.01
CA GLY A 224 4.16 -6.83 -26.61
C GLY A 224 3.19 -7.03 -25.45
N LEU A 225 3.47 -6.40 -24.31
CA LEU A 225 2.62 -6.48 -23.13
C LEU A 225 1.19 -5.98 -23.39
N GLN A 226 1.04 -4.88 -24.13
CA GLN A 226 -0.29 -4.38 -24.51
C GLN A 226 -1.05 -5.41 -25.36
N SER A 227 -0.41 -6.01 -26.35
CA SER A 227 -1.03 -6.99 -27.25
C SER A 227 -1.41 -8.27 -26.50
N HIS A 228 -0.50 -8.80 -25.68
CA HIS A 228 -0.77 -9.95 -24.83
C HIS A 228 -1.95 -9.69 -23.90
N TYR A 229 -2.00 -8.53 -23.25
CA TYR A 229 -3.11 -8.17 -22.38
C TYR A 229 -4.44 -8.10 -23.13
N LEU A 230 -4.48 -7.44 -24.30
CA LEU A 230 -5.71 -7.29 -25.11
C LEU A 230 -6.20 -8.63 -25.66
N HIS A 231 -5.29 -9.51 -26.09
CA HIS A 231 -5.64 -10.86 -26.55
C HIS A 231 -6.25 -11.71 -25.42
N SER A 232 -5.70 -11.59 -24.21
CA SER A 232 -6.14 -12.39 -23.06
C SER A 232 -7.40 -11.85 -22.39
N ASN A 233 -7.58 -10.51 -22.33
CA ASN A 233 -8.64 -9.86 -21.53
C ASN A 233 -9.69 -9.11 -22.37
N GLY A 234 -9.46 -8.97 -23.68
CA GLY A 234 -10.39 -8.34 -24.62
C GLY A 234 -10.01 -6.91 -25.03
N TYR A 235 -10.43 -6.53 -26.25
CA TYR A 235 -10.07 -5.28 -26.91
C TYR A 235 -10.75 -4.03 -26.34
N GLN A 236 -11.79 -4.18 -25.51
CA GLN A 236 -12.38 -3.06 -24.76
C GLN A 236 -11.35 -2.31 -23.91
N HIS A 237 -10.28 -3.00 -23.50
CA HIS A 237 -9.19 -2.41 -22.73
C HIS A 237 -8.25 -1.50 -23.54
N LEU A 238 -8.48 -1.31 -24.85
CA LEU A 238 -7.82 -0.22 -25.61
C LEU A 238 -8.07 1.15 -24.97
N VAL A 239 -9.28 1.39 -24.46
CA VAL A 239 -9.63 2.61 -23.73
C VAL A 239 -8.88 2.66 -22.39
N THR A 240 -8.75 1.53 -21.69
CA THR A 240 -7.95 1.42 -20.46
C THR A 240 -6.49 1.82 -20.71
N PHE A 241 -5.83 1.25 -21.72
CA PHE A 241 -4.44 1.60 -22.06
C PHE A 241 -4.29 3.06 -22.54
N SER A 242 -5.27 3.60 -23.26
CA SER A 242 -5.30 5.02 -23.62
C SER A 242 -5.32 5.91 -22.37
N ASN A 243 -6.14 5.55 -21.37
CA ASN A 243 -6.20 6.27 -20.11
C ASN A 243 -4.92 6.12 -19.28
N LEU A 244 -4.36 4.90 -19.18
CA LEU A 244 -3.08 4.67 -18.48
C LEU A 244 -1.93 5.46 -19.11
N LYS A 245 -1.89 5.56 -20.44
CA LYS A 245 -0.92 6.38 -21.17
C LYS A 245 -1.09 7.87 -20.87
N LYS A 246 -2.34 8.37 -20.84
CA LYS A 246 -2.64 9.76 -20.46
C LYS A 246 -2.24 10.08 -19.01
N LEU A 247 -2.41 9.11 -18.11
CA LEU A 247 -2.00 9.20 -16.71
C LEU A 247 -0.47 9.03 -16.52
N GLY A 248 0.27 8.67 -17.57
CA GLY A 248 1.71 8.43 -17.49
C GLY A 248 2.10 7.10 -16.84
N MET A 249 1.13 6.23 -16.52
CA MET A 249 1.35 4.98 -15.79
C MET A 249 1.83 3.83 -16.68
N PHE A 250 1.46 3.83 -17.96
CA PHE A 250 1.94 2.84 -18.94
C PHE A 250 2.32 3.57 -20.23
N THR A 251 3.61 3.78 -20.44
CA THR A 251 4.13 4.62 -21.52
C THR A 251 5.27 3.96 -22.29
N GLU A 252 5.45 4.37 -23.54
CA GLU A 252 6.65 4.06 -24.31
C GLU A 252 7.79 4.97 -23.85
N GLN A 253 9.01 4.43 -23.77
CA GLN A 253 10.22 5.23 -23.57
C GLN A 253 10.34 6.22 -24.72
N THR A 254 10.39 7.50 -24.38
CA THR A 254 10.62 8.53 -25.39
C THR A 254 12.08 8.46 -25.81
N THR A 255 12.38 7.99 -27.02
CA THR A 255 13.67 8.23 -27.66
C THR A 255 13.75 9.70 -28.04
N VAL A 256 14.85 10.38 -27.69
CA VAL A 256 15.10 11.74 -28.19
C VAL A 256 16.01 11.54 -29.37
N GLU A 257 15.50 11.82 -30.57
CA GLU A 257 16.34 11.99 -31.76
C GLU A 257 17.16 13.27 -31.55
N VAL A 258 18.38 13.13 -31.03
CA VAL A 258 19.33 14.24 -30.82
C VAL A 258 19.70 14.91 -32.16
N THR A 259 19.48 14.23 -33.28
CA THR A 259 19.90 14.63 -34.63
C THR A 259 19.12 15.78 -35.24
N LYS A 260 18.01 16.25 -34.64
CA LYS A 260 17.17 17.34 -35.19
C LYS A 260 17.05 18.57 -34.29
N MET A 261 17.87 18.69 -33.24
CA MET A 261 17.71 19.75 -32.24
C MET A 261 18.88 20.74 -32.22
N SER A 262 18.57 22.02 -32.03
CA SER A 262 19.58 23.08 -31.84
C SER A 262 20.28 22.90 -30.48
N ALA A 263 21.55 23.30 -30.36
CA ALA A 263 22.34 23.11 -29.14
C ALA A 263 21.74 23.78 -27.88
N SER A 264 20.95 24.84 -28.03
CA SER A 264 20.23 25.52 -26.95
C SER A 264 18.95 24.79 -26.54
N ASP A 265 18.21 24.21 -27.49
CA ASP A 265 17.02 23.39 -27.24
C ASP A 265 17.38 22.04 -26.61
N VAL A 266 18.57 21.53 -26.97
CA VAL A 266 19.17 20.33 -26.38
C VAL A 266 19.38 20.55 -24.88
N LYS A 267 20.02 21.64 -24.43
CA LYS A 267 20.28 21.83 -22.98
C LYS A 267 19.01 22.02 -22.14
N SER A 268 18.06 22.86 -22.58
CA SER A 268 16.86 23.18 -21.81
C SER A 268 15.87 22.01 -21.75
N ARG A 269 15.58 21.36 -22.89
CA ARG A 269 14.66 20.21 -22.94
C ARG A 269 15.30 18.92 -22.46
N ILE A 270 16.61 18.73 -22.60
CA ILE A 270 17.29 17.61 -21.93
C ILE A 270 17.27 17.83 -20.43
N ALA A 271 17.50 19.02 -19.87
CA ALA A 271 17.39 19.22 -18.43
C ALA A 271 15.95 18.94 -17.93
N GLU A 272 14.94 19.54 -18.54
CA GLU A 272 13.54 19.44 -18.11
C GLU A 272 12.93 18.03 -18.36
N LYS A 273 13.28 17.36 -19.48
CA LYS A 273 12.88 15.97 -19.72
C LYS A 273 13.82 14.95 -19.08
N ALA A 274 15.09 15.21 -18.79
CA ALA A 274 15.97 14.30 -18.03
C ALA A 274 15.56 14.22 -16.56
N LEU A 275 15.10 15.36 -16.00
CA LEU A 275 14.44 15.43 -14.70
C LEU A 275 13.18 14.55 -14.65
N LYS A 276 12.44 14.42 -15.76
CA LYS A 276 11.33 13.46 -15.89
C LYS A 276 11.77 12.05 -16.29
N ARG A 277 12.83 11.89 -17.10
CA ARG A 277 13.24 10.63 -17.78
C ARG A 277 13.95 9.59 -16.90
N THR A 278 14.23 9.94 -15.64
CA THR A 278 14.94 9.08 -14.69
C THR A 278 14.36 9.20 -13.29
N ALA A 279 13.14 9.72 -13.16
CA ALA A 279 12.60 10.21 -11.89
C ALA A 279 12.66 9.13 -10.81
N PHE A 280 12.04 7.96 -11.00
CA PHE A 280 12.01 6.96 -9.95
C PHE A 280 13.39 6.49 -9.53
N ARG A 281 14.22 5.92 -10.44
CA ARG A 281 15.57 5.44 -10.08
C ARG A 281 16.47 6.52 -9.47
N LEU A 282 16.44 7.74 -10.01
CA LEU A 282 17.23 8.84 -9.48
C LEU A 282 16.75 9.25 -8.09
N LEU A 283 15.43 9.37 -7.90
CA LEU A 283 14.81 9.67 -6.60
C LEU A 283 15.09 8.55 -5.60
N SER A 284 14.94 7.29 -6.01
CA SER A 284 15.27 6.11 -5.21
C SER A 284 16.70 6.14 -4.73
N LYS A 285 17.66 6.51 -5.58
CA LYS A 285 19.06 6.67 -5.18
C LYS A 285 19.29 7.88 -4.26
N ARG A 286 18.65 9.00 -4.52
CA ARG A 286 18.85 10.25 -3.75
C ARG A 286 18.21 10.21 -2.36
N LEU A 287 17.02 9.63 -2.28
CA LEU A 287 16.22 9.55 -1.06
C LEU A 287 16.33 8.18 -0.37
N ASN A 288 17.19 7.29 -0.89
CA ASN A 288 17.35 5.91 -0.42
C ASN A 288 15.99 5.18 -0.29
N LEU A 289 15.14 5.29 -1.32
CA LEU A 289 13.81 4.64 -1.29
C LEU A 289 13.91 3.12 -1.38
N ILE A 290 15.02 2.61 -1.91
CA ILE A 290 15.33 1.18 -1.91
C ILE A 290 16.41 0.99 -0.83
N PRO A 291 16.08 0.38 0.31
CA PRO A 291 17.05 0.10 1.37
C PRO A 291 18.25 -0.67 0.83
N ARG A 292 19.45 -0.35 1.34
CA ARG A 292 20.67 -1.10 0.98
C ARG A 292 20.60 -2.48 1.61
N GLN A 293 21.13 -3.50 0.92
CA GLN A 293 21.11 -4.89 1.35
C GLN A 293 21.41 -5.05 2.84
N GLY A 294 20.39 -5.50 3.57
CA GLY A 294 20.33 -5.76 5.00
C GLY A 294 18.88 -6.13 5.33
N GLU A 295 18.66 -7.15 6.15
CA GLU A 295 17.30 -7.54 6.55
C GLU A 295 16.70 -6.41 7.41
N VAL A 296 15.68 -5.73 6.88
CA VAL A 296 14.87 -4.80 7.67
C VAL A 296 14.24 -5.60 8.81
N ASN A 297 14.36 -5.09 10.04
CA ASN A 297 13.79 -5.78 11.19
C ASN A 297 12.25 -5.70 11.14
N LEU A 298 11.60 -6.70 10.57
CA LEU A 298 10.15 -6.66 10.41
C LEU A 298 9.40 -6.75 11.75
N GLN A 299 10.03 -7.30 12.79
CA GLN A 299 9.44 -7.45 14.12
C GLN A 299 9.44 -6.14 14.92
N ASN A 300 10.57 -5.42 14.88
CA ASN A 300 10.74 -4.13 15.52
C ASN A 300 11.36 -3.18 14.48
N PRO A 301 10.55 -2.66 13.54
CA PRO A 301 11.06 -1.90 12.41
C PRO A 301 11.63 -0.55 12.83
N ASP A 302 12.81 -0.25 12.30
CA ASP A 302 13.55 1.00 12.44
C ASP A 302 13.52 1.86 11.15
N ASP A 303 13.00 1.30 10.06
CA ASP A 303 12.85 1.97 8.77
C ASP A 303 11.44 1.73 8.19
N MET A 304 10.89 2.77 7.54
CA MET A 304 9.54 2.76 6.99
C MET A 304 9.33 1.72 5.88
N SER A 305 10.38 1.21 5.25
CA SER A 305 10.30 0.18 4.22
C SER A 305 9.71 -1.15 4.69
N TYR A 306 9.60 -1.38 6.01
CA TYR A 306 8.99 -2.59 6.57
C TYR A 306 7.56 -2.83 6.05
N VAL A 307 6.83 -1.77 5.68
CA VAL A 307 5.45 -1.85 5.13
C VAL A 307 5.38 -2.52 3.74
N PHE A 308 6.54 -2.65 3.09
CA PHE A 308 6.78 -3.38 1.84
C PHE A 308 7.94 -4.38 2.02
N SER A 309 8.03 -4.99 3.20
CA SER A 309 9.00 -6.06 3.53
C SER A 309 10.47 -5.68 3.29
N GLY A 310 10.80 -4.39 3.39
CA GLY A 310 12.15 -3.86 3.19
C GLY A 310 12.55 -3.60 1.73
N ALA A 311 11.66 -3.83 0.76
CA ALA A 311 11.98 -3.62 -0.64
C ALA A 311 11.88 -2.15 -1.07
N TYR A 312 11.03 -1.37 -0.39
CA TYR A 312 10.74 -0.01 -0.80
C TYR A 312 10.20 0.83 0.36
N THR A 313 10.68 2.06 0.48
CA THR A 313 10.09 3.10 1.33
C THR A 313 9.19 3.99 0.48
N PRO A 314 7.91 4.19 0.85
CA PRO A 314 7.02 5.10 0.13
C PRO A 314 7.64 6.48 -0.06
N LEU A 315 7.75 6.96 -1.31
CA LEU A 315 8.31 8.27 -1.63
C LEU A 315 7.60 9.40 -0.85
N SER A 316 6.27 9.35 -0.79
CA SER A 316 5.47 10.31 -0.02
C SER A 316 5.90 10.39 1.45
N CYS A 317 6.10 9.26 2.12
CA CYS A 317 6.58 9.22 3.51
C CYS A 317 8.02 9.74 3.63
N LYS A 318 8.91 9.35 2.72
CA LYS A 318 10.31 9.81 2.73
C LYS A 318 10.41 11.32 2.53
N LEU A 319 9.57 11.91 1.68
CA LEU A 319 9.52 13.37 1.50
C LEU A 319 9.06 14.10 2.76
N VAL A 320 8.13 13.52 3.54
CA VAL A 320 7.73 14.07 4.84
C VAL A 320 8.89 13.99 5.84
N GLU A 321 9.60 12.87 5.89
CA GLU A 321 10.78 12.70 6.74
C GLU A 321 11.88 13.72 6.40
N GLN A 322 12.06 14.13 5.14
CA GLN A 322 13.05 15.19 4.81
C GLN A 322 12.69 16.59 5.35
N ILE A 323 11.46 16.78 5.84
CA ILE A 323 11.00 18.07 6.40
C ILE A 323 11.25 18.14 7.91
N PHE A 324 11.31 17.01 8.61
CA PHE A 324 11.35 16.91 10.08
C PHE A 324 12.63 16.22 10.56
#